data_AF-A0A933D1Q0-F1
#
_entry.id   AF-A0A933D1Q0-F1
#
_cell.length_a   1.000
_cell.length_b   1.000
_cell.length_c   1.000
_cell.angle_alpha   90.00
_cell.angle_beta   90.00
_cell.angle_gamma   90.00
#
_symmetry.space_group_name_H-M   'P 1'
#
loop_
_entity.id
_entity.type
_entity.pdbx_description
1 polymer ?
#
loop_
_entity_poly.entity_id
_entity_poly.type
_entity_poly.pdbx_seq_one_letter_code
_entity_poly.pdbx_strand_id
1 'polypeptide(L)' 'MNDGNQEVRKLAAIMFTDMVGYSSLAQKSEKRAIEMLEEHRNLLRPLFPKYGGREIETIGDAFFVEFGSAVEAVRC' A
#
# COMPACT_ATOMS: atom_id res chain seq x y z
N MET A 1 25.28 -31.76 -5.93
CA MET A 1 24.41 -30.65 -6.38
C MET A 1 23.62 -30.25 -5.15
N ASN A 2 23.93 -29.10 -4.56
CA ASN A 2 23.42 -28.69 -3.25
C ASN A 2 22.23 -27.75 -3.49
N ASP A 3 21.03 -28.30 -3.61
CA ASP A 3 19.78 -27.53 -3.69
C ASP A 3 19.40 -27.03 -2.30
N GLY A 4 20.25 -26.16 -1.74
CA GLY A 4 19.96 -25.43 -0.53
C GLY A 4 19.08 -24.24 -0.85
N ASN A 5 17.78 -24.45 -1.03
CA ASN A 5 16.81 -23.36 -0.94
C ASN A 5 16.83 -22.85 0.51
N GLN A 6 17.78 -21.96 0.83
CA GLN A 6 17.85 -21.33 2.13
C GLN A 6 16.61 -20.45 2.30
N GLU A 7 15.70 -20.84 3.18
CA GLU A 7 14.56 -20.02 3.57
C GLU A 7 15.06 -18.68 4.12
N VAL A 8 14.90 -17.61 3.33
CA VAL A 8 15.22 -16.25 3.77
C VAL A 8 14.14 -15.79 4.72
N ARG A 9 14.46 -15.76 6.02
CA ARG A 9 13.59 -15.19 7.05
C ARG A 9 13.83 -13.69 7.15
N LYS A 10 12.75 -12.92 7.16
CA LYS A 10 12.78 -11.46 7.30
C LYS A 10 11.70 -11.02 8.30
N LEU A 11 12.07 -10.11 9.19
CA LEU A 11 11.09 -9.35 9.98
C LEU A 11 10.61 -8.17 9.12
N ALA A 12 9.30 -8.03 8.96
CA ALA A 12 8.68 -6.98 8.17
C ALA A 12 7.44 -6.44 8.89
N ALA A 13 7.18 -5.14 8.74
CA ALA A 13 5.93 -4.53 9.13
C ALA A 13 5.05 -4.37 7.89
N ILE A 14 3.79 -4.79 8.00
CA ILE A 14 2.82 -4.74 6.91
C ILE A 14 1.77 -3.68 7.23
N MET A 15 1.61 -2.72 6.32
CA MET A 15 0.60 -1.67 6.40
C MET A 15 -0.47 -1.88 5.34
N PHE A 16 -1.73 -1.75 5.76
CA PHE A 16 -2.90 -1.70 4.90
C PHE A 16 -3.53 -0.31 4.98
N THR A 17 -3.93 0.25 3.83
CA THR A 17 -4.71 1.49 3.76
C THR A 17 -5.96 1.25 2.94
N ASP A 18 -7.02 2.04 3.16
CA ASP A 18 -8.29 1.95 2.44
C ASP A 18 -8.98 3.31 2.43
N MET A 19 -9.72 3.66 1.36
CA MET A 19 -10.41 4.94 1.30
C MET A 19 -11.80 4.85 1.92
N VAL A 20 -12.01 5.59 3.02
CA VAL A 20 -13.30 5.64 3.70
C VAL A 20 -14.40 6.12 2.74
N GLY A 21 -15.42 5.28 2.55
CA GLY A 21 -16.61 5.63 1.77
C GLY A 21 -16.45 5.54 0.25
N TYR A 22 -15.36 4.96 -0.25
CA TYR A 22 -15.14 4.79 -1.69
C TYR A 22 -16.29 4.07 -2.40
N SER A 23 -16.78 2.95 -1.85
CA SER A 23 -17.88 2.21 -2.47
C SER A 23 -19.15 3.06 -2.62
N SER A 24 -19.47 3.88 -1.60
CA SER A 24 -20.62 4.80 -1.65
C SER A 24 -20.40 5.95 -2.64
N LEU A 25 -19.17 6.45 -2.78
CA LEU A 25 -18.84 7.46 -3.78
C LEU A 25 -18.95 6.89 -5.20
N ALA A 26 -18.40 5.69 -5.44
CA ALA A 26 -18.46 4.99 -6.72
C ALA A 26 -19.91 4.72 -7.16
N GLN A 27 -20.77 4.32 -6.21
CA GLN A 27 -22.21 4.15 -6.46
C GLN A 27 -22.91 5.44 -6.89
N LYS A 28 -22.52 6.59 -6.32
CA LYS A 28 -23.12 7.90 -6.63
C LYS A 28 -22.55 8.51 -7.90
N SER A 29 -21.25 8.35 -8.14
CA SER A 29 -20.53 8.90 -9.28
C SER A 29 -19.22 8.16 -9.50
N GLU A 30 -19.21 7.29 -10.52
CA GLU A 30 -18.01 6.56 -10.93
C GLU A 30 -16.87 7.51 -11.34
N LYS A 31 -17.18 8.55 -12.13
CA LYS A 31 -16.18 9.52 -12.58
C LYS A 31 -15.44 10.18 -11.40
N ARG A 32 -16.18 10.68 -10.40
CA ARG A 32 -15.58 11.31 -9.22
C ARG A 32 -14.80 10.32 -8.38
N ALA A 33 -15.27 9.07 -8.28
CA ALA A 33 -14.55 8.02 -7.57
C ALA A 33 -13.19 7.72 -8.22
N ILE A 34 -13.13 7.66 -9.56
CA ILE A 34 -11.87 7.46 -10.29
C ILE A 34 -10.93 8.66 -10.10
N GLU A 35 -11.43 9.90 -10.22
CA GLU A 35 -10.62 11.10 -9.99
C GLU A 35 -10.00 11.11 -8.58
N MET A 36 -10.81 10.83 -7.55
CA MET A 36 -10.34 10.79 -6.18
C MET A 36 -9.40 9.61 -5.89
N LEU A 37 -9.62 8.46 -6.52
CA LEU A 37 -8.72 7.30 -6.43
C LEU A 37 -7.34 7.62 -7.01
N GLU A 38 -7.28 8.30 -8.16
CA GLU A 38 -6.00 8.71 -8.76
C GLU A 38 -5.29 9.77 -7.91
N GLU A 39 -6.02 10.74 -7.35
CA GLU A 39 -5.44 11.68 -6.39
C GLU A 39 -4.87 10.97 -5.16
N HIS A 40 -5.62 10.04 -4.57
CA HIS A 40 -5.17 9.23 -3.44
C HIS A 40 -3.88 8.47 -3.75
N ARG A 41 -3.82 7.81 -4.92
CA ARG A 41 -2.62 7.08 -5.37
C ARG A 41 -1.43 8.00 -5.57
N ASN A 42 -1.64 9.17 -6.19
CA ASN A 42 -0.59 10.16 -6.43
C ASN A 42 -0.04 10.76 -5.13
N LEU A 43 -0.88 10.88 -4.09
CA LEU A 43 -0.47 11.35 -2.77
C LEU A 43 0.34 10.30 -2.01
N LEU A 44 -0.08 9.03 -2.02
CA LEU A 44 0.54 7.99 -1.18
C LEU A 44 1.78 7.34 -1.80
N ARG A 45 1.80 7.09 -3.11
CA ARG A 45 2.93 6.40 -3.77
C ARG A 45 4.29 7.06 -3.57
N PRO A 46 4.42 8.41 -3.53
CA PRO A 46 5.68 9.05 -3.21
C PRO A 46 6.07 8.92 -1.72
N LEU A 47 5.10 8.76 -0.82
CA LEU A 47 5.35 8.67 0.62
C LEU A 47 5.93 7.31 1.01
N PHE A 48 5.46 6.21 0.42
CA PHE A 48 5.98 4.88 0.74
C PHE A 48 7.52 4.79 0.65
N PRO A 49 8.18 5.08 -0.49
CA PRO A 49 9.63 5.01 -0.58
C PRO A 49 10.33 6.08 0.28
N LYS A 50 9.70 7.25 0.50
CA LYS A 50 10.25 8.30 1.38
C LYS A 50 10.47 7.80 2.81
N TYR A 51 9.65 6.85 3.27
CA TYR A 51 9.77 6.22 4.59
C TYR A 51 10.31 4.78 4.53
N GLY A 52 10.91 4.35 3.42
CA GLY A 52 11.48 3.02 3.26
C GLY A 52 10.45 1.89 3.04
N GLY A 53 9.20 2.25 2.75
CA GLY A 53 8.14 1.33 2.38
C GLY A 53 8.20 0.91 0.92
N ARG A 54 7.77 -0.33 0.64
CA ARG A 54 7.60 -0.88 -0.71
C ARG A 54 6.15 -1.32 -0.89
N GLU A 55 5.47 -0.74 -1.88
CA GLU A 55 4.17 -1.23 -2.33
C GLU A 55 4.32 -2.69 -2.80
N ILE A 56 3.58 -3.61 -2.18
CA ILE A 56 3.48 -5.01 -2.59
C ILE A 56 2.40 -5.13 -3.66
N GLU A 57 1.21 -4.61 -3.36
CA GLU A 57 0.03 -4.71 -4.21
C GLU A 57 -0.94 -3.56 -3.92
N THR A 58 -1.77 -3.25 -4.90
CA THR A 58 -2.94 -2.36 -4.78
C THR A 58 -4.19 -3.16 -5.14
N ILE A 59 -5.20 -3.14 -4.26
CA ILE A 59 -6.48 -3.86 -4.47
C ILE A 59 -7.62 -2.85 -4.38
N GLY A 60 -8.16 -2.45 -5.53
CA GLY A 60 -9.17 -1.38 -5.58
C GLY A 60 -8.59 -0.04 -5.12
N ASP A 61 -9.13 0.47 -4.02
CA ASP A 61 -8.71 1.68 -3.31
C ASP A 61 -7.77 1.41 -2.13
N ALA A 62 -7.44 0.15 -1.86
CA ALA A 62 -6.54 -0.24 -0.80
C ALA A 62 -5.10 -0.44 -1.27
N PHE A 63 -4.14 -0.06 -0.41
CA PHE A 63 -2.72 -0.39 -0.60
C PHE A 63 -2.24 -1.42 0.42
N PHE A 64 -1.35 -2.30 -0.04
CA PHE A 64 -0.58 -3.24 0.76
C PHE A 64 0.90 -2.87 0.66
N VAL A 65 1.50 -2.40 1.76
CA VAL A 65 2.87 -1.88 1.80
C VAL A 65 3.71 -2.61 2.84
N GLU A 66 4.92 -3.01 2.46
CA GLU A 66 5.93 -3.60 3.36
C GLU A 66 6.92 -2.53 3.83
N PHE A 67 7.24 -2.52 5.12
CA PHE A 67 8.33 -1.75 5.70
C PHE A 67 9.35 -2.64 6.40
N GLY A 68 10.60 -2.15 6.49
CA GLY A 68 11.67 -2.81 7.24
C GLY A 68 11.47 -2.75 8.76
N SER A 69 10.68 -1.80 9.25
CA SER A 69 10.36 -1.66 10.68
C SER A 69 8.95 -1.12 10.90
N ALA A 70 8.38 -1.44 12.08
CA ALA A 70 7.09 -0.88 12.50
C ALA A 70 7.16 0.64 12.72
N VAL A 71 8.33 1.17 13.10
CA VAL A 71 8.52 2.61 13.33
C VAL A 71 8.47 3.38 12.01
N GLU A 72 9.07 2.86 10.94
CA GLU A 72 8.98 3.43 9.60
C GLU A 72 7.54 3.41 9.07
N ALA A 73 6.83 2.28 9.25
CA ALA A 73 5.43 2.15 8.85
C ALA A 73 4.53 3.19 9.54
N VAL A 74 4.71 3.43 10.84
CA VAL A 74 3.90 4.40 11.61
C VAL A 74 4.27 5.85 11.31
N ARG A 75 5.50 6.12 10.85
CA ARG A 75 5.95 7.47 10.45
C ARG A 75 5.53 7.84 9.03
N CYS A 76 5.20 6.83 8.21
CA CYS A 76 4.76 7.01 6.83
C CYS A 76 3.44 7.77 6.75
#